data_AF-A0A2V5QTH1-F1
#
_entry.id   AF-A0A2V5QTH1-F1
#
_cell.length_a   1.000
_cell.length_b   1.000
_cell.length_c   1.000
_cell.angle_alpha   90.00
_cell.angle_beta   90.00
_cell.angle_gamma   90.00
#
_symmetry.space_group_name_H-M   'P 1'
#
loop_
_entity.id
_entity.type
_entity.pdbx_description
1 polymer ?
#
loop_
_entity_poly.entity_id
_entity_poly.type
_entity_poly.pdbx_seq_one_letter_code
_entity_poly.pdbx_strand_id
1 'polypeptide(L)'
;SLFGLQVNEGNIRTRKELGGGTLFDIGVYCINAARYLFRDEPIEVVGLTANNGEKRFAQIEEMTGAILRFSRERLAIFTCSFG
;
A
#
# COMPACT_ATOMS: atom_id res chain seq x y z
N SER A 1 -11.00 1.05 3.27
CA SER A 1 -10.55 2.46 3.25
C SER A 1 -9.63 2.67 2.06
N LEU A 2 -9.70 3.79 1.34
CA LEU A 2 -8.81 4.12 0.21
C LEU A 2 -7.94 5.31 0.59
N PHE A 3 -6.63 5.20 0.37
CA PHE A 3 -5.69 6.32 0.46
C PHE A 3 -4.92 6.45 -0.85
N GLY A 4 -4.97 7.62 -1.51
CA GLY A 4 -4.33 7.76 -2.81
C GLY A 4 -3.92 9.18 -3.15
N LEU A 5 -3.02 9.28 -4.13
CA LEU A 5 -2.53 10.51 -4.75
C LEU A 5 -2.05 10.20 -6.17
N GLN A 6 -2.03 11.18 -7.08
CA GLN A 6 -1.49 10.95 -8.42
C GLN A 6 0.03 11.15 -8.43
N VAL A 7 0.75 10.30 -9.16
CA VAL A 7 2.19 10.46 -9.44
C VAL A 7 2.46 10.58 -10.94
N ASN A 8 3.40 11.44 -11.30
CA ASN A 8 3.82 11.62 -12.71
C ASN A 8 4.93 10.63 -13.08
N GLU A 9 5.03 10.30 -14.37
CA GLU A 9 6.15 9.53 -14.92
C GLU A 9 7.49 10.24 -14.64
N GLY A 10 8.52 9.47 -14.28
CA GLY A 10 9.85 9.99 -13.97
C GLY A 10 10.03 10.45 -12.52
N ASN A 11 8.98 10.42 -11.69
CA ASN A 11 9.11 10.66 -10.24
C ASN A 11 9.95 9.56 -9.58
N ILE A 12 10.64 9.89 -8.48
CA ILE A 12 11.37 8.87 -7.69
C ILE A 12 10.45 7.75 -7.19
N ARG A 13 9.17 8.05 -6.94
CA ARG A 13 8.15 7.09 -6.49
C ARG A 13 7.79 6.04 -7.54
N THR A 14 8.08 6.28 -8.81
CA THR A 14 7.81 5.32 -9.90
C THR A 14 9.01 4.43 -10.22
N ARG A 15 10.11 4.55 -9.45
CA ARG A 15 11.39 3.88 -9.70
C ARG A 15 11.64 2.80 -8.66
N LYS A 16 11.63 1.54 -9.08
CA LYS A 16 11.74 0.39 -8.18
C LYS A 16 13.06 0.38 -7.41
N GLU A 17 14.15 0.77 -8.06
CA GLU A 17 15.49 0.82 -7.47
C GLU A 17 15.63 1.87 -6.34
N LEU A 18 14.71 2.84 -6.27
CA LEU A 18 14.66 3.84 -5.20
C LEU A 18 13.63 3.49 -4.11
N GLY A 19 13.05 2.28 -4.14
CA GLY A 19 11.97 1.89 -3.24
C GLY A 19 10.62 2.50 -3.61
N GLY A 20 10.40 2.81 -4.89
CA GLY A 20 9.11 3.25 -5.41
C GLY A 20 8.02 2.18 -5.28
N GLY A 21 6.77 2.63 -5.43
CA GLY A 21 5.56 1.81 -5.21
C GLY A 21 4.62 2.45 -4.20
N THR A 22 3.32 2.28 -4.42
CA THR A 22 2.26 2.84 -3.57
C THR A 22 2.30 2.26 -2.16
N LEU A 23 2.64 0.97 -2.01
CA LEU A 23 2.69 0.31 -0.70
C LEU A 23 3.81 0.90 0.16
N PHE A 24 4.99 1.10 -0.44
CA PHE A 24 6.15 1.65 0.26
C PHE A 24 6.05 3.15 0.53
N ASP A 25 5.40 3.92 -0.34
CA ASP A 25 5.26 5.37 -0.15
C ASP A 25 4.13 5.73 0.82
N ILE A 26 2.90 5.26 0.54
CA ILE A 26 1.71 5.68 1.30
C ILE A 26 0.99 4.54 2.03
N GLY A 27 1.11 3.30 1.55
CA GLY A 27 0.55 2.13 2.24
C GLY A 27 1.13 1.93 3.65
N VAL A 28 2.38 2.34 3.86
CA VAL A 28 3.05 2.33 5.18
C VAL A 28 2.25 3.11 6.24
N TYR A 29 1.59 4.20 5.88
CA TYR A 29 0.76 4.95 6.83
C TYR A 29 -0.47 4.16 7.26
N CYS A 30 -1.10 3.41 6.35
CA CYS A 30 -2.24 2.57 6.69
C CYS A 30 -1.84 1.43 7.62
N ILE A 31 -0.70 0.78 7.36
CA ILE A 31 -0.13 -0.27 8.22
C ILE A 31 0.20 0.31 9.60
N ASN A 32 0.90 1.44 9.65
CA ASN A 32 1.27 2.08 10.90
C ASN A 32 0.06 2.55 11.70
N ALA A 33 -0.96 3.11 11.04
CA ALA A 33 -2.20 3.51 11.68
C ALA A 33 -2.93 2.32 12.31
N ALA A 34 -3.02 1.18 11.62
CA ALA A 34 -3.63 -0.04 12.17
C ALA A 34 -2.87 -0.56 13.40
N ARG A 35 -1.54 -0.64 13.32
CA ARG A 35 -0.68 -1.05 14.45
C ARG A 35 -0.81 -0.11 15.63
N TYR A 36 -0.81 1.20 15.38
CA TYR A 36 -0.96 2.22 16.42
C TYR A 36 -2.33 2.16 17.09
N LEU A 37 -3.40 2.05 16.31
CA LEU A 37 -4.78 2.01 16.82
C LEU A 37 -5.02 0.75 17.66
N PHE A 38 -4.57 -0.41 17.19
CA PHE A 38 -4.77 -1.67 17.91
C PHE A 38 -3.75 -1.92 19.02
N ARG A 39 -2.66 -1.14 19.05
CA ARG A 39 -1.51 -1.30 19.96
C ARG A 39 -0.99 -2.73 19.91
N ASP A 40 -0.89 -3.26 18.69
CA ASP A 40 -0.67 -4.68 18.41
C ASP A 40 -0.03 -4.86 17.03
N GLU A 41 0.47 -6.06 16.77
CA GLU A 41 1.06 -6.46 15.48
C GLU A 41 0.11 -7.39 14.71
N PRO A 42 0.08 -7.32 13.37
CA PRO A 42 -0.68 -8.26 12.58
C PRO A 42 -0.05 -9.66 12.69
N ILE A 43 -0.89 -10.68 12.87
CA ILE A 43 -0.51 -12.10 12.90
C ILE A 43 -0.70 -12.79 11.55
N GLU A 44 -1.43 -12.15 10.63
CA GLU A 44 -1.62 -12.62 9.26
C GLU A 44 -1.92 -11.43 8.35
N VAL A 45 -1.40 -11.49 7.11
CA VAL A 45 -1.61 -10.46 6.09
C VAL A 45 -1.86 -11.13 4.74
N VAL A 46 -2.90 -10.68 4.03
CA VAL A 46 -3.12 -10.98 2.62
C VAL A 46 -3.11 -9.66 1.85
N GLY A 47 -2.31 -9.60 0.79
CA GLY A 47 -2.20 -8.42 -0.06
C GLY A 47 -2.30 -8.80 -1.53
N LEU A 48 -2.94 -7.94 -2.32
CA LEU A 48 -3.04 -8.04 -3.77
C LEU A 48 -2.68 -6.70 -4.39
N THR A 49 -1.84 -6.73 -5.42
CA THR A 49 -1.41 -5.57 -6.18
C THR A 49 -2.09 -5.56 -7.55
N ALA A 50 -2.42 -4.37 -8.07
CA ALA A 50 -2.94 -4.20 -9.42
C ALA A 50 -2.28 -3.01 -10.14
N ASN A 51 -2.40 -3.00 -11.46
CA ASN A 51 -1.84 -2.02 -12.36
C ASN A 51 -2.66 -2.00 -13.67
N ASN A 52 -2.98 -0.80 -14.16
CA ASN A 52 -3.79 -0.53 -15.35
C ASN A 52 -2.99 -0.52 -16.67
N GLY A 53 -1.67 -0.68 -16.63
CA GLY A 53 -0.77 -0.74 -17.79
C GLY A 53 -0.16 0.62 -18.20
N GLU A 54 -0.44 1.71 -17.47
CA GLU A 54 0.19 3.00 -17.73
C GLU A 54 1.71 2.93 -17.58
N LYS A 55 2.43 3.64 -18.47
CA LYS A 55 3.90 3.64 -18.51
C LYS A 55 4.55 4.06 -17.19
N ARG A 56 3.92 4.98 -16.44
CA ARG A 56 4.39 5.43 -15.12
C ARG A 56 4.44 4.31 -14.07
N PHE A 57 3.75 3.19 -14.28
CA PHE A 57 3.74 2.05 -13.39
C PHE A 57 4.52 0.85 -13.95
N ALA A 58 5.36 1.03 -14.98
CA ALA A 58 6.07 -0.10 -15.61
C ALA A 58 6.99 -0.88 -14.66
N GLN A 59 7.42 -0.28 -13.54
CA GLN A 59 8.35 -0.90 -12.59
C GLN A 59 7.77 -1.14 -11.20
N ILE A 60 6.57 -0.63 -10.93
CA ILE A 60 5.95 -0.57 -9.60
C ILE A 60 4.45 -0.88 -9.71
N GLU A 61 3.82 -1.21 -8.60
CA GLU A 61 2.38 -1.35 -8.51
C GLU A 61 1.66 0.01 -8.51
N GLU A 62 0.53 0.11 -9.20
CA GLU A 62 -0.36 1.28 -9.15
C GLU A 62 -1.11 1.30 -7.82
N MET A 63 -1.70 0.17 -7.46
CA MET A 63 -2.50 0.02 -6.24
C MET A 63 -2.21 -1.28 -5.51
N THR A 64 -2.37 -1.26 -4.19
CA THR A 64 -2.35 -2.44 -3.32
C THR A 64 -3.56 -2.43 -2.41
N GLY A 65 -4.32 -3.53 -2.40
CA GLY A 65 -5.32 -3.83 -1.37
C GLY A 65 -4.77 -4.85 -0.37
N ALA A 66 -5.01 -4.65 0.92
CA ALA A 66 -4.55 -5.54 1.97
C ALA A 66 -5.58 -5.75 3.09
N ILE A 67 -5.60 -6.97 3.63
CA ILE A 67 -6.33 -7.37 4.83
C ILE A 67 -5.31 -7.84 5.86
N LEU A 68 -5.36 -7.25 7.06
CA LEU A 68 -4.48 -7.55 8.17
C LEU A 68 -5.34 -8.11 9.31
N ARG A 69 -4.97 -9.28 9.84
CA ARG A 69 -5.57 -9.86 11.04
C ARG A 69 -4.64 -9.67 12.22
N PHE A 70 -5.17 -9.14 13.31
CA PHE A 70 -4.49 -8.92 14.59
C PHE A 70 -5.03 -9.89 15.64
N SER A 71 -4.44 -9.91 16.83
CA SER A 71 -4.99 -10.68 17.94
C SER A 71 -6.42 -10.23 18.29
N ARG A 72 -7.17 -11.13 18.94
CA ARG A 72 -8.57 -10.91 19.36
C ARG A 72 -9.53 -10.68 18.19
N GLU A 73 -9.30 -11.37 17.07
CA GLU A 73 -10.15 -11.34 15.87
C GLU A 73 -10.40 -9.93 15.29
N ARG A 74 -9.41 -9.03 15.44
CA ARG A 74 -9.49 -7.66 14.89
C ARG A 74 -8.93 -7.63 13.48
N LEU A 75 -9.62 -6.90 12.60
CA LEU A 75 -9.25 -6.76 11.19
C LEU A 75 -8.99 -5.29 10.83
N ALA A 76 -7.97 -5.06 9.99
CA ALA A 76 -7.80 -3.82 9.27
C ALA A 76 -7.77 -4.09 7.76
N ILE A 77 -8.47 -3.27 6.98
CA ILE A 77 -8.55 -3.41 5.52
C ILE A 77 -8.30 -2.04 4.88
N PHE A 78 -7.31 -1.98 4.01
CA PHE A 78 -6.98 -0.76 3.28
C PHE A 78 -6.62 -1.03 1.83
N THR A 79 -6.80 0.01 1.02
CA THR A 79 -6.26 0.12 -0.33
C THR A 79 -5.43 1.39 -0.41
N CYS A 80 -4.24 1.30 -1.01
CA CYS A 80 -3.42 2.44 -1.39
C CYS A 80 -3.27 2.50 -2.91
N SER A 81 -3.33 3.69 -3.52
CA SER A 81 -3.23 3.85 -4.99
C SER A 81 -2.50 5.12 -5.43
N PHE A 82 -1.73 5.01 -6.52
CA PHE A 82 -1.12 6.12 -7.25
C PHE A 82 -1.88 6.56 -8.52
N GLY A 83 -2.99 5.87 -8.83
CA GLY A 83 -3.85 6.04 -9.99
C GLY A 83 -5.30 5.90 -9.60
#